data_AF-A0AAD4JRK5-F1
#
_entry.id   AF-A0AAD4JRK5-F1
#
_cell.length_a   1.000
_cell.length_b   1.000
_cell.length_c   1.000
_cell.angle_alpha   90.00
_cell.angle_beta   90.00
_cell.angle_gamma   90.00
#
_symmetry.space_group_name_H-M   'P 1'
#
loop_
_entity.id
_entity.type
_entity.pdbx_description
1 polymer ?
#
loop_
_entity_poly.entity_id
_entity_poly.type
_entity_poly.pdbx_seq_one_letter_code
_entity_poly.pdbx_strand_id
1 'polypeptide(L)'
;MDLAVNQCLEENNISREEYVAIMNVTSSEESDDDLEMKYKCALHCLAVAMNIVDSNGYVDVELVDQQGKLSADNYVAFTECKEENDYLEDMCEYAYSFVICLQTRIDTSAFNSDSE
;
A
#
# COMPACT_ATOMS: atom_id res chain seq x y z
N MET A 1 9.06 -10.60 -2.88
CA MET A 1 7.98 -9.63 -3.12
C MET A 1 7.01 -10.18 -4.16
N ASP A 2 7.50 -10.67 -5.30
CA ASP A 2 6.70 -11.12 -6.45
C ASP A 2 5.65 -12.22 -6.17
N LEU A 3 5.91 -13.14 -5.25
CA LEU A 3 4.94 -14.20 -4.90
C LEU A 3 3.69 -13.63 -4.22
N ALA A 4 3.87 -12.69 -3.28
CA ALA A 4 2.76 -12.04 -2.58
C ALA A 4 1.97 -11.12 -3.53
N VAL A 5 2.66 -10.42 -4.43
CA VAL A 5 2.03 -9.64 -5.50
C VAL A 5 1.13 -10.52 -6.37
N ASN A 6 1.65 -11.63 -6.89
CA ASN A 6 0.84 -12.53 -7.72
C ASN A 6 -0.37 -13.08 -6.98
N GLN A 7 -0.19 -13.52 -5.74
CA GLN A 7 -1.28 -14.07 -4.94
C GLN A 7 -2.39 -13.03 -4.70
N CYS A 8 -2.02 -11.81 -4.28
CA CYS A 8 -3.01 -10.75 -4.03
C CYS A 8 -3.74 -10.30 -5.29
N LEU A 9 -3.06 -10.30 -6.44
CA LEU A 9 -3.71 -10.02 -7.73
C LEU A 9 -4.69 -11.13 -8.11
N GLU A 10 -4.31 -12.39 -7.98
CA GLU A 10 -5.18 -13.55 -8.25
C GLU A 10 -6.41 -13.55 -7.33
N GLU A 11 -6.24 -13.32 -6.02
CA GLU A 11 -7.33 -13.27 -5.05
C GLU A 11 -8.33 -12.15 -5.32
N ASN A 12 -7.87 -11.04 -5.92
CA ASN A 12 -8.71 -9.88 -6.28
C ASN A 12 -9.18 -9.88 -7.74
N ASN A 13 -8.94 -10.97 -8.49
CA ASN A 13 -9.29 -11.09 -9.92
C ASN A 13 -8.72 -9.94 -10.76
N ILE A 14 -7.44 -9.63 -10.54
CA ILE A 14 -6.67 -8.64 -11.30
C ILE A 14 -5.64 -9.40 -12.14
N SER A 15 -5.70 -9.23 -13.46
CA SER A 15 -4.66 -9.72 -14.36
C SER A 15 -3.37 -8.89 -14.22
N ARG A 16 -2.24 -9.47 -14.61
CA ARG A 16 -0.97 -8.75 -14.57
C ARG A 16 -0.97 -7.55 -15.52
N GLU A 17 -1.68 -7.64 -16.64
CA GLU A 17 -1.88 -6.54 -17.58
C GLU A 17 -2.68 -5.39 -16.94
N GLU A 18 -3.76 -5.69 -16.23
CA GLU A 18 -4.54 -4.70 -15.47
C GLU A 18 -3.70 -4.04 -14.37
N TYR A 19 -2.90 -4.81 -13.64
CA TYR A 19 -2.00 -4.28 -12.62
C TYR A 19 -0.97 -3.29 -13.19
N VAL A 20 -0.35 -3.65 -14.31
CA VAL A 20 0.59 -2.75 -15.02
C VAL A 20 -0.12 -1.50 -15.53
N ALA A 21 -1.34 -1.64 -16.05
CA ALA A 21 -2.14 -0.50 -16.48
C ALA A 21 -2.40 0.46 -15.31
N ILE A 22 -2.86 -0.03 -14.16
CA ILE A 22 -3.12 0.80 -12.98
C ILE A 22 -1.86 1.51 -12.48
N MET A 23 -0.73 0.80 -12.38
CA MET A 23 0.54 1.41 -11.96
C MET A 23 1.02 2.53 -12.90
N ASN A 24 0.66 2.45 -14.19
CA ASN A 24 0.98 3.47 -15.18
C ASN A 24 -0.07 4.59 -15.27
N VAL A 25 -1.28 4.36 -14.75
CA VAL A 25 -2.49 5.20 -14.89
C VAL A 25 -2.75 6.05 -13.65
N THR A 26 -1.84 6.11 -12.68
CA THR A 26 -1.91 7.03 -11.51
C THR A 26 -1.89 8.53 -11.89
N SER A 27 -2.20 8.89 -13.14
CA SER A 27 -2.40 10.24 -13.66
C SER A 27 -3.64 10.45 -14.57
N SER A 28 -4.56 9.49 -14.77
CA SER A 28 -5.70 9.71 -15.69
C SER A 28 -7.06 9.26 -15.17
N GLU A 29 -8.02 10.20 -15.26
CA GLU A 29 -9.40 10.22 -14.75
C GLU A 29 -10.39 9.19 -15.37
N GLU A 30 -9.90 8.09 -15.95
CA GLU A 30 -10.73 7.09 -16.64
C GLU A 30 -10.43 5.64 -16.21
N SER A 31 -10.22 5.39 -14.91
CA SER A 31 -10.23 4.02 -14.39
C SER A 31 -11.66 3.51 -14.23
N ASP A 32 -11.90 2.25 -14.61
CA ASP A 32 -13.12 1.51 -14.30
C ASP A 32 -13.25 1.42 -12.77
N ASP A 33 -14.37 1.91 -12.20
CA ASP A 33 -14.63 1.95 -10.75
C ASP A 33 -14.44 0.56 -10.10
N ASP A 34 -14.81 -0.52 -10.80
CA ASP A 34 -14.65 -1.89 -10.29
C ASP A 34 -13.17 -2.31 -10.26
N LEU A 35 -12.39 -1.87 -11.25
CA LEU A 35 -10.95 -2.13 -11.32
C LEU A 35 -10.20 -1.32 -10.25
N GLU A 36 -10.63 -0.07 -10.01
CA GLU A 36 -10.13 0.76 -8.93
C GLU A 36 -10.35 0.07 -7.59
N MET A 37 -11.57 -0.37 -7.29
CA MET A 37 -11.89 -1.06 -6.03
C MET A 37 -11.06 -2.33 -5.82
N LYS A 38 -10.94 -3.19 -6.85
CA LYS A 38 -10.10 -4.40 -6.77
C LYS A 38 -8.66 -4.05 -6.44
N TYR A 39 -8.11 -3.00 -7.06
CA TYR A 39 -6.75 -2.56 -6.81
C TYR A 39 -6.55 -2.07 -5.37
N LYS A 40 -7.49 -1.27 -4.86
CA LYS A 40 -7.49 -0.85 -3.45
C LYS A 40 -7.42 -2.07 -2.51
N CYS A 41 -8.20 -3.10 -2.78
CA CYS A 41 -8.17 -4.33 -2.00
C CYS A 41 -6.89 -5.17 -2.19
N ALA A 42 -6.30 -5.16 -3.37
CA ALA A 42 -5.01 -5.81 -3.59
C ALA A 42 -3.88 -5.14 -2.77
N LEU A 43 -3.91 -3.82 -2.59
CA LEU A 43 -2.98 -3.11 -1.70
C LEU A 43 -3.15 -3.54 -0.23
N HIS A 44 -4.40 -3.68 0.23
CA HIS A 44 -4.66 -4.18 1.57
C HIS A 44 -4.14 -5.61 1.75
N CYS A 45 -4.41 -6.50 0.78
CA CYS A 45 -3.88 -7.86 0.78
C CYS A 45 -2.35 -7.89 0.89
N LEU A 46 -1.66 -7.00 0.15
CA LEU A 46 -0.21 -6.89 0.23
C LEU A 46 0.28 -6.47 1.60
N ALA A 47 -0.39 -5.51 2.22
CA ALA A 47 -0.05 -5.06 3.58
C ALA A 47 -0.21 -6.20 4.61
N VAL A 48 -1.25 -7.02 4.47
CA VAL A 48 -1.45 -8.25 5.27
C VAL A 48 -0.33 -9.26 5.00
N ALA A 49 -0.04 -9.56 3.75
CA ALA A 49 0.98 -10.53 3.35
C ALA A 49 2.40 -10.13 3.81
N MET A 50 2.67 -8.82 3.88
CA MET A 50 3.92 -8.26 4.40
C MET A 50 3.98 -8.21 5.92
N ASN A 51 2.89 -8.55 6.62
CA ASN A 51 2.77 -8.49 8.07
C ASN A 51 3.14 -7.10 8.60
N ILE A 52 2.49 -6.07 8.03
CA ILE A 52 2.66 -4.66 8.42
C ILE A 52 1.37 -4.01 8.91
N VAL A 53 0.30 -4.79 9.10
CA VAL A 53 -0.98 -4.34 9.64
C VAL A 53 -1.26 -4.99 10.98
N ASP A 54 -2.04 -4.30 11.81
CA ASP A 54 -2.55 -4.78 13.08
C ASP A 54 -3.73 -5.75 12.89
N SER A 55 -4.28 -6.26 14.01
CA SER A 55 -5.41 -7.18 14.00
C SER A 55 -6.72 -6.59 13.44
N ASN A 56 -6.79 -5.27 13.30
CA ASN A 56 -7.94 -4.55 12.76
C ASN A 56 -7.76 -4.20 11.28
N GLY A 57 -6.60 -4.50 10.68
CA GLY A 57 -6.30 -4.25 9.28
C GLY A 57 -5.65 -2.89 8.99
N TYR A 58 -5.36 -2.09 10.03
CA TYR A 58 -4.67 -0.81 9.87
C TYR A 58 -3.16 -1.00 9.92
N VAL A 59 -2.38 -0.12 9.29
CA VAL A 59 -0.92 -0.20 9.35
C VAL A 59 -0.44 -0.09 10.79
N ASP A 60 0.45 -1.01 11.18
CA ASP A 60 1.13 -1.01 12.48
C ASP A 60 2.52 -0.40 12.30
N VAL A 61 2.61 0.91 12.59
CA VAL A 61 3.85 1.68 12.38
C VAL A 61 4.99 1.15 13.24
N GLU A 62 4.71 0.71 14.47
CA GLU A 62 5.72 0.14 15.35
C GLU A 62 6.24 -1.18 14.79
N LEU A 63 5.37 -2.03 14.25
CA LEU A 63 5.76 -3.28 13.60
C LEU A 63 6.62 -3.04 12.36
N VAL A 64 6.33 -2.00 11.57
CA VAL A 64 7.14 -1.63 10.39
C VAL A 64 8.51 -1.09 10.80
N ASP A 65 8.57 -0.25 11.84
CA ASP A 65 9.83 0.29 12.38
C ASP A 65 10.73 -0.82 12.95
N GLN A 66 10.14 -1.78 13.69
CA GLN A 66 10.85 -2.93 14.25
C GLN A 66 11.48 -3.83 13.17
N GLN A 67 10.95 -3.83 11.95
CA GLN A 67 11.55 -4.53 10.82
C GLN A 67 12.79 -3.80 10.25
N GLY A 68 13.16 -2.65 10.82
CA GLY A 68 14.31 -1.83 10.39
C GLY A 68 14.10 -1.14 9.04
N LYS A 69 12.84 -0.99 8.61
CA LYS A 69 12.48 -0.50 7.26
C LYS A 69 12.22 1.01 7.19
N LEU A 70 12.16 1.69 8.34
CA LEU A 70 11.86 3.13 8.39
C LEU A 70 13.07 3.94 8.82
N SER A 71 13.37 4.99 8.06
CA SER A 71 14.15 6.11 8.57
C SER A 71 13.29 6.94 9.54
N ALA A 72 13.91 7.82 10.32
CA ALA A 72 13.17 8.73 11.20
C ALA A 72 12.12 9.56 10.45
N ASP A 73 12.46 10.05 9.25
CA ASP A 73 11.54 10.83 8.41
C ASP A 73 10.39 9.96 7.86
N ASN A 74 10.69 8.72 7.47
CA ASN A 74 9.65 7.79 7.00
C ASN A 74 8.76 7.31 8.15
N TYR A 75 9.27 7.20 9.37
CA TYR A 75 8.46 6.93 10.57
C TYR A 75 7.40 8.01 10.78
N VAL A 76 7.79 9.29 10.66
CA VAL A 76 6.86 10.42 10.77
C VAL A 76 5.81 10.35 9.66
N ALA A 77 6.23 10.13 8.41
CA ALA A 77 5.29 10.00 7.28
C ALA A 77 4.27 8.86 7.49
N PHE A 78 4.71 7.69 7.96
CA PHE A 78 3.81 6.57 8.27
C PHE A 78 2.83 6.90 9.39
N THR A 79 3.29 7.58 10.44
CA THR A 79 2.45 7.98 11.57
C THR A 79 1.37 8.97 11.12
N GLU A 80 1.77 10.04 10.43
CA GLU A 80 0.83 11.06 9.94
C GLU A 80 -0.16 10.47 8.94
N CYS A 81 0.30 9.66 7.98
CA CYS A 81 -0.60 9.03 7.01
C CYS A 81 -1.54 8.01 7.65
N LYS A 82 -1.16 7.37 8.77
CA LYS A 82 -2.07 6.51 9.53
C LYS A 82 -3.14 7.36 10.21
N GLU A 83 -2.74 8.39 10.96
CA GLU A 83 -3.66 9.28 11.70
C GLU A 83 -4.65 9.99 10.77
N GLU A 84 -4.21 10.40 9.58
CA GLU A 84 -5.08 11.05 8.59
C GLU A 84 -6.12 10.13 7.97
N ASN A 85 -5.99 8.81 8.13
CA ASN A 85 -6.85 7.83 7.45
C ASN A 85 -7.49 6.82 8.42
N ASP A 86 -7.23 6.90 9.73
CA ASP A 86 -7.70 5.93 10.72
C ASP A 86 -9.23 5.87 10.87
N TYR A 87 -9.93 6.91 10.41
CA TYR A 87 -11.39 7.01 10.40
C TYR A 87 -12.03 6.17 9.29
N LEU A 88 -11.26 5.66 8.32
CA LEU A 88 -11.77 4.85 7.23
C LEU A 88 -12.10 3.43 7.72
N GLU A 89 -13.36 3.02 7.55
CA GLU A 89 -13.85 1.70 7.94
C GLU A 89 -13.62 0.63 6.86
N ASP A 90 -13.49 1.05 5.60
CA ASP A 90 -13.16 0.17 4.48
C ASP A 90 -11.64 0.00 4.41
N MET A 91 -11.15 -1.22 4.65
CA MET A 91 -9.71 -1.52 4.68
C MET A 91 -9.04 -1.39 3.32
N CYS A 92 -9.77 -1.58 2.22
CA CYS A 92 -9.27 -1.35 0.88
C CYS A 92 -9.08 0.14 0.63
N GLU A 93 -10.09 0.95 0.98
CA GLU A 93 -10.02 2.42 0.87
C GLU A 93 -8.93 3.00 1.78
N TYR A 94 -8.81 2.48 3.00
CA TYR A 94 -7.74 2.82 3.93
C TYR A 94 -6.37 2.52 3.31
N ALA A 95 -6.15 1.30 2.81
CA ALA A 95 -4.86 0.91 2.26
C ALA A 95 -4.46 1.79 1.07
N TYR A 96 -5.41 2.11 0.19
CA TYR A 96 -5.17 3.01 -0.93
C TYR A 96 -4.87 4.44 -0.48
N SER A 97 -5.72 5.02 0.36
CA SER A 97 -5.54 6.39 0.87
C SER A 97 -4.22 6.55 1.63
N PHE A 98 -3.85 5.52 2.40
CA PHE A 98 -2.55 5.45 3.09
C PHE A 98 -1.37 5.45 2.11
N VAL A 99 -1.43 4.63 1.04
CA VAL A 99 -0.39 4.60 0.00
C VAL A 99 -0.28 5.94 -0.73
N ILE A 100 -1.40 6.56 -1.11
CA ILE A 100 -1.41 7.88 -1.76
C ILE A 100 -0.80 8.94 -0.85
N CYS A 101 -1.17 8.95 0.44
CA CYS A 101 -0.56 9.85 1.42
C CYS A 101 0.97 9.64 1.48
N LEU A 102 1.41 8.37 1.62
CA LEU A 102 2.84 8.05 1.70
C LEU A 102 3.62 8.50 0.46
N GLN A 103 3.10 8.31 -0.74
CA GLN A 103 3.78 8.72 -1.98
C GLN A 103 4.14 10.21 -1.99
N THR A 104 3.36 11.05 -1.29
CA THR A 104 3.62 12.49 -1.20
C THR A 104 4.60 12.90 -0.11
N ARG A 105 4.91 12.01 0.85
CA ARG A 105 5.66 12.33 2.08
C ARG A 105 6.91 11.48 2.31
N ILE A 106 7.00 10.32 1.67
CA ILE A 106 8.05 9.35 1.92
C ILE A 106 9.34 9.74 1.20
N ASP A 107 10.47 9.65 1.91
CA ASP A 107 11.79 9.69 1.27
C ASP A 107 12.11 8.29 0.74
N THR A 108 12.09 8.16 -0.59
CA THR A 108 12.33 6.90 -1.29
C THR A 108 13.81 6.47 -1.27
N SER A 109 14.73 7.32 -0.79
CA SER A 109 16.15 6.95 -0.65
C SER A 109 16.37 5.74 0.27
N ALA A 110 15.48 5.54 1.27
CA ALA A 110 15.57 4.41 2.19
C ALA A 110 15.11 3.07 1.58
N PHE A 111 14.15 3.08 0.66
CA PHE A 111 13.54 1.87 0.08
C PHE A 111 14.27 1.33 -1.16
N ASN A 112 15.13 2.14 -1.78
CA ASN A 112 15.91 1.75 -2.95
C ASN A 112 17.23 1.02 -2.61
N SER A 113 17.43 0.62 -1.35
CA SER A 113 18.70 0.01 -0.90
C SER A 113 18.83 -1.50 -1.18
N ASP A 114 17.83 -2.14 -1.79
CA ASP A 114 17.84 -3.57 -2.16
C ASP A 114 17.86 -3.82 -3.69
N SER A 115 18.61 -3.00 -4.45
CA SER A 115 18.97 -3.32 -5.84
C SER A 115 20.49 -3.27 -6.02
N GLU A 116 21.17 -4.33 -5.54
CA GLU A 116 22.50 -4.71 -6.06
C GLU A 116 22.41 -5.18 -7.52
#